data_AF-X1EE43-F1
#
_entry.id   AF-X1EE43-F1
#
_cell.length_a   1.000
_cell.length_b   1.000
_cell.length_c   1.000
_cell.angle_alpha   90.00
_cell.angle_beta   90.00
_cell.angle_gamma   90.00
#
_symmetry.space_group_name_H-M   'P 1'
#
loop_
_entity.id
_entity.type
_entity.pdbx_description
1 polymer ?
#
loop_
_entity_poly.entity_id
_entity_poly.type
_entity_poly.pdbx_seq_one_letter_code
_entity_poly.pdbx_strand_id
1 'polypeptide(L)'
;DGRLGSYSQFKSHWEVNQLNFIRHPAFIAVGEFRANAHQPVWFSKPKQILNTDGIPVGPKGTAEIATYTSLTEYKGKRLLWYPDRKYYLLGKYIGDELLADMVVDR
;
A
#
# COMPACT_ATOMS: atom_id res chain seq x y z
N ASP A 1 10.04 11.06 6.37
CA ASP A 1 9.92 12.50 6.71
C ASP A 1 9.09 13.29 5.69
N GLY A 2 8.11 12.67 5.01
CA GLY A 2 7.25 13.32 4.01
C GLY A 2 7.94 13.86 2.75
N ARG A 3 9.21 13.52 2.53
CA ARG A 3 10.01 13.97 1.38
C ARG A 3 10.54 12.78 0.58
N LEU A 4 10.74 12.98 -0.72
CA LEU A 4 11.42 12.03 -1.62
C LEU A 4 12.13 12.82 -2.72
N GLY A 5 13.46 12.86 -2.70
CA GLY A 5 14.23 13.71 -3.61
C GLY A 5 13.82 15.19 -3.49
N SER A 6 13.46 15.82 -4.60
CA SER A 6 12.97 17.21 -4.65
C SER A 6 11.49 17.36 -4.28
N TYR A 7 10.76 16.26 -4.07
CA TYR A 7 9.35 16.25 -3.71
C TYR A 7 9.18 16.30 -2.18
N SER A 8 8.24 17.13 -1.71
CA SER A 8 7.89 17.34 -0.30
C SER A 8 6.38 17.56 -0.16
N GLN A 9 5.75 16.73 0.68
CA GLN A 9 4.31 16.83 1.01
C GLN A 9 3.98 18.10 1.79
N PHE A 10 4.96 18.70 2.43
CA PHE A 10 4.78 19.89 3.27
C PHE A 10 4.83 21.21 2.49
N LYS A 11 5.09 21.17 1.17
CA LYS A 11 4.95 22.37 0.33
C LYS A 11 3.47 22.77 0.28
N SER A 12 3.17 24.03 0.55
CA SER A 12 1.80 24.58 0.46
C SER A 12 1.30 24.71 -0.98
N HIS A 13 2.23 24.83 -1.95
CA HIS A 13 1.93 24.93 -3.37
C HIS A 13 2.76 23.89 -4.14
N TRP A 14 2.09 23.13 -4.98
CA TRP A 14 2.68 22.03 -5.73
C TRP A 14 2.71 22.37 -7.23
N GLU A 15 3.90 22.47 -7.81
CA GLU A 15 4.07 22.70 -9.26
C GLU A 15 3.62 21.50 -10.09
N VAL A 16 3.71 20.30 -9.53
CA VAL A 16 3.23 19.04 -10.09
C VAL A 16 2.51 18.24 -9.01
N ASN A 17 1.64 17.31 -9.38
CA ASN A 17 1.05 16.41 -8.41
C ASN A 17 2.11 15.45 -7.84
N GLN A 18 2.75 15.85 -6.74
CA GLN A 18 3.87 15.15 -6.11
C GLN A 18 3.49 13.74 -5.64
N LEU A 19 2.21 13.50 -5.35
CA LEU A 19 1.68 12.19 -4.97
C LEU A 19 1.83 11.13 -6.07
N ASN A 20 2.01 11.55 -7.32
CA ASN A 20 2.32 10.63 -8.41
C ASN A 20 3.72 9.99 -8.27
N PHE A 21 4.60 10.59 -7.47
CA PHE A 21 6.01 10.17 -7.36
C PHE A 21 6.37 9.61 -5.99
N ILE A 22 5.70 10.05 -4.93
CA ILE A 22 6.11 9.72 -3.55
C ILE A 22 5.30 8.60 -2.89
N ARG A 23 4.22 8.14 -3.54
CA ARG A 23 3.33 7.09 -3.02
C ARG A 23 3.84 5.70 -3.39
N HIS A 24 5.02 5.38 -2.91
CA HIS A 24 5.60 4.04 -2.91
C HIS A 24 6.59 3.95 -1.74
N PRO A 25 6.73 2.78 -1.08
CA PRO A 25 6.08 1.50 -1.37
C PRO A 25 4.67 1.36 -0.76
N ALA A 26 3.99 0.24 -1.05
CA ALA A 26 2.76 -0.18 -0.39
C ALA A 26 3.00 -1.28 0.65
N PHE A 27 2.31 -1.16 1.79
CA PHE A 27 2.39 -2.07 2.92
C PHE A 27 1.02 -2.70 3.22
N ILE A 28 1.05 -3.84 3.91
CA ILE A 28 -0.12 -4.51 4.50
C ILE A 28 0.12 -4.72 6.00
N ALA A 29 -0.94 -4.71 6.80
CA ALA A 29 -0.95 -5.13 8.20
C ALA A 29 -2.16 -6.03 8.46
N VAL A 30 -2.01 -7.02 9.35
CA VAL A 30 -3.12 -7.86 9.81
C VAL A 30 -3.79 -7.16 10.99
N GLY A 31 -5.12 -7.05 10.94
CA GLY A 31 -5.92 -6.49 12.02
C GLY A 31 -6.57 -7.59 12.87
N GLU A 32 -6.43 -7.50 14.19
CA GLU A 32 -7.14 -8.35 15.15
C GLU A 32 -8.21 -7.51 15.90
N PHE A 33 -9.44 -8.01 15.91
CA PHE A 33 -10.54 -7.39 16.64
C PHE A 33 -10.58 -7.82 18.10
N ARG A 34 -10.55 -6.85 19.02
CA ARG A 34 -10.58 -7.02 20.48
C ARG A 34 -11.74 -6.21 21.06
N ALA A 35 -12.88 -6.87 21.26
CA ALA A 35 -14.15 -6.23 21.64
C ALA A 35 -14.10 -5.38 22.93
N ASN A 36 -13.22 -5.75 23.88
CA ASN A 36 -13.11 -5.08 25.17
C ASN A 36 -12.00 -4.00 25.21
N ALA A 37 -11.28 -3.77 24.11
CA ALA A 37 -10.23 -2.76 24.05
C ALA A 37 -10.81 -1.37 23.76
N HIS A 38 -10.17 -0.31 24.28
CA HIS A 38 -10.55 1.07 23.97
C HIS A 38 -10.43 1.39 22.47
N GLN A 39 -9.40 0.86 21.81
CA GLN A 39 -9.28 0.81 20.34
C GLN A 39 -9.49 -0.64 19.91
N PRO A 40 -10.64 -1.01 19.33
CA PRO A 40 -10.99 -2.42 19.12
C PRO A 40 -10.23 -3.13 18.01
N VAL A 41 -9.47 -2.44 17.16
CA VAL A 41 -8.70 -3.07 16.09
C VAL A 41 -7.23 -2.81 16.32
N TRP A 42 -6.46 -3.88 16.46
CA TRP A 42 -5.04 -3.84 16.71
C TRP A 42 -4.32 -4.38 15.49
N PHE A 43 -3.19 -3.79 15.13
CA PHE A 43 -2.49 -4.14 13.90
C PHE A 43 -1.15 -4.82 14.19
N SER A 44 -0.80 -5.79 13.36
CA SER A 44 0.57 -6.30 13.29
C SER A 44 1.54 -5.21 12.85
N LYS A 45 2.84 -5.47 12.94
CA LYS A 45 3.83 -4.66 12.22
C LYS A 45 3.51 -4.68 10.71
N PRO A 46 3.70 -3.56 10.00
CA PRO A 46 3.45 -3.50 8.57
C PRO A 46 4.50 -4.30 7.80
N LYS A 47 4.07 -5.00 6.74
CA LYS A 47 4.93 -5.72 5.80
C LYS A 47 4.85 -5.08 4.42
N GLN A 48 5.99 -4.79 3.80
CA GLN A 48 6.02 -4.26 2.43
C GLN A 48 5.59 -5.34 1.44
N ILE A 49 4.69 -5.01 0.51
CA ILE A 49 4.19 -5.97 -0.49
C ILE A 49 4.43 -5.55 -1.94
N LEU A 50 4.63 -4.26 -2.19
CA LEU A 50 4.84 -3.69 -3.52
C LEU A 50 5.78 -2.48 -3.41
N ASN A 51 6.73 -2.36 -4.31
CA ASN A 51 7.55 -1.15 -4.48
C ASN A 51 7.84 -0.96 -5.97
N THR A 52 7.78 0.28 -6.41
CA THR A 52 8.13 0.67 -7.78
C THR A 52 9.55 1.21 -7.88
N ASP A 53 10.25 1.32 -6.74
CA ASP A 53 11.57 1.92 -6.57
C ASP A 53 11.66 3.36 -7.12
N GLY A 54 10.51 4.04 -7.20
CA GLY A 54 10.42 5.39 -7.76
C GLY A 54 10.52 5.46 -9.28
N ILE A 55 10.53 4.30 -9.97
CA ILE A 55 10.65 4.24 -11.43
C ILE A 55 9.30 4.62 -12.06
N PRO A 56 9.22 5.73 -12.81
CA PRO A 56 7.97 6.17 -13.43
C PRO A 56 7.68 5.39 -14.73
N VAL A 57 6.40 5.13 -15.02
CA VAL A 57 5.97 4.47 -16.26
C VAL A 57 4.75 5.18 -16.86
N GLY A 58 4.59 5.05 -18.18
CA GLY A 58 3.42 5.47 -18.94
C GLY A 58 3.40 6.96 -19.28
N PRO A 59 2.41 7.43 -20.06
CA PRO A 59 2.32 8.82 -20.54
C PRO A 59 2.25 9.86 -19.42
N LYS A 60 1.69 9.47 -18.27
CA LYS A 60 1.60 10.34 -17.08
C LYS A 60 2.89 10.32 -16.24
N GLY A 61 3.80 9.37 -16.50
CA GLY A 61 5.09 9.25 -15.83
C GLY A 61 4.99 9.11 -14.32
N THR A 62 4.07 8.28 -13.80
CA THR A 62 3.90 8.14 -12.35
C THR A 62 4.66 6.94 -11.80
N ALA A 63 5.13 7.04 -10.56
CA ALA A 63 5.79 5.97 -9.81
C ALA A 63 4.91 5.43 -8.66
N GLU A 64 3.72 5.99 -8.44
CA GLU A 64 2.83 5.57 -7.36
C GLU A 64 2.34 4.12 -7.51
N ILE A 65 2.03 3.49 -6.39
CA ILE A 65 1.62 2.08 -6.34
C ILE A 65 0.47 1.86 -5.38
N ALA A 66 -0.47 1.00 -5.77
CA ALA A 66 -1.60 0.56 -4.96
C ALA A 66 -2.49 1.67 -4.40
N THR A 67 -2.70 2.73 -5.16
CA THR A 67 -3.73 3.72 -4.87
C THR A 67 -5.09 3.16 -5.31
N TYR A 68 -6.09 3.11 -4.43
CA TYR A 68 -7.45 2.59 -4.73
C TYR A 68 -7.51 1.07 -4.92
N THR A 69 -7.20 0.33 -3.87
CA THR A 69 -7.23 -1.14 -3.89
C THR A 69 -8.61 -1.71 -3.63
N SER A 70 -8.86 -2.91 -4.14
CA SER A 70 -9.97 -3.76 -3.70
C SER A 70 -9.45 -5.17 -3.36
N LEU A 71 -10.17 -5.87 -2.50
CA LEU A 71 -9.83 -7.22 -2.08
C LEU A 71 -10.95 -8.16 -2.51
N THR A 72 -10.60 -9.27 -3.15
CA THR A 72 -11.55 -10.33 -3.49
C THR A 72 -11.12 -11.61 -2.81
N GLU A 73 -12.08 -12.28 -2.16
CA GLU A 73 -11.92 -13.65 -1.68
C GLU A 73 -12.79 -14.59 -2.51
N TYR A 74 -12.16 -15.58 -3.13
CA TYR A 74 -12.86 -16.55 -3.97
C TYR A 74 -12.15 -17.90 -3.92
N LYS A 75 -12.90 -18.98 -3.66
CA LYS A 75 -12.37 -20.36 -3.54
C LYS A 75 -11.15 -20.47 -2.61
N GLY A 76 -11.22 -19.81 -1.46
CA GLY A 76 -10.14 -19.81 -0.46
C GLY A 76 -8.90 -19.01 -0.86
N LYS A 77 -8.93 -18.26 -1.97
CA LYS A 77 -7.83 -17.39 -2.39
C LYS A 77 -8.19 -15.94 -2.18
N ARG A 78 -7.24 -15.16 -1.66
CA ARG A 78 -7.34 -13.72 -1.48
C ARG A 78 -6.49 -13.00 -2.52
N LEU A 79 -7.12 -12.10 -3.27
CA LEU A 79 -6.48 -11.33 -4.33
C LEU A 79 -6.64 -9.84 -4.06
N LEU A 80 -5.52 -9.14 -3.94
CA LEU A 80 -5.47 -7.69 -3.89
C LEU A 80 -5.39 -7.15 -5.31
N TRP A 81 -6.42 -6.42 -5.73
CA TRP A 81 -6.41 -5.64 -6.96
C TRP A 81 -5.85 -4.26 -6.70
N TYR A 82 -4.90 -3.83 -7.54
CA TYR A 82 -4.22 -2.56 -7.33
C TYR A 82 -3.76 -1.94 -8.67
N PRO A 83 -3.84 -0.61 -8.80
CA PRO A 83 -3.18 0.10 -9.88
C PRO A 83 -1.66 0.13 -9.69
N ASP A 84 -0.93 -0.22 -10.74
CA ASP A 84 0.51 -0.02 -10.86
C ASP A 84 0.78 1.21 -11.73
N ARG A 85 1.34 2.27 -11.12
CA ARG A 85 1.72 3.54 -11.77
C ARG A 85 0.58 4.18 -12.57
N LYS A 86 -0.66 3.97 -12.11
CA LYS A 86 -1.91 4.34 -12.81
C LYS A 86 -1.91 3.97 -14.29
N TYR A 87 -1.22 2.89 -14.64
CA TYR A 87 -1.03 2.45 -16.02
C TYR A 87 -1.51 1.01 -16.22
N TYR A 88 -1.26 0.14 -15.24
CA TYR A 88 -1.79 -1.22 -15.22
C TYR A 88 -2.77 -1.42 -14.05
N LEU A 89 -3.71 -2.34 -14.23
CA LEU A 89 -4.48 -2.94 -13.13
C LEU A 89 -3.98 -4.36 -12.93
N LEU A 90 -3.38 -4.63 -11.78
CA LEU A 90 -2.76 -5.92 -11.46
C LEU A 90 -3.44 -6.57 -10.25
N GLY A 91 -3.29 -7.89 -10.15
CA GLY A 91 -3.74 -8.69 -9.01
C GLY A 91 -2.56 -9.35 -8.31
N LYS A 92 -2.45 -9.19 -6.99
CA LYS A 92 -1.45 -9.89 -6.15
C LYS A 92 -2.15 -10.84 -5.18
N TYR A 93 -1.82 -12.12 -5.23
CA TYR A 93 -2.30 -13.07 -4.24
C TYR A 93 -1.73 -12.74 -2.86
N ILE A 94 -2.60 -12.71 -1.87
CA ILE A 94 -2.29 -12.54 -0.46
C ILE A 94 -2.54 -13.89 0.21
N GLY A 95 -1.58 -14.81 0.07
CA GLY A 95 -1.66 -16.15 0.63
C GLY A 95 -1.31 -16.20 2.11
N ASP A 96 -1.67 -17.29 2.79
CA ASP A 96 -1.45 -17.46 4.22
C ASP A 96 0.05 -17.43 4.58
N GLU A 97 0.92 -17.95 3.71
CA GLU A 97 2.38 -17.87 3.89
C GLU A 97 2.89 -16.42 4.00
N LEU A 98 2.28 -15.47 3.25
CA LEU A 98 2.65 -14.06 3.34
C LEU A 98 2.26 -13.47 4.70
N LEU A 99 1.20 -13.99 5.33
CA LEU A 99 0.62 -13.49 6.57
C LEU A 99 1.13 -14.23 7.82
N ALA A 100 1.80 -15.37 7.66
CA ALA A 100 2.06 -16.34 8.74
C ALA A 100 2.83 -15.79 9.96
N ASP A 101 3.68 -14.77 9.76
CA ASP A 101 4.51 -14.10 10.76
C ASP A 101 3.95 -12.73 11.19
N MET A 102 2.80 -12.32 10.67
CA MET A 102 2.19 -11.01 10.93
C MET A 102 1.32 -11.06 12.20
N VAL A 103 1.98 -11.21 13.34
CA VAL A 103 1.34 -11.32 14.66
C VAL A 103 0.99 -9.92 15.20
N VAL A 104 -0.15 -9.84 15.89
CA VAL A 104 -0.58 -8.65 16.63
C VAL A 104 -0.06 -8.74 18.05
N ASP A 105 0.88 -7.87 18.41
CA ASP A 105 1.48 -7.82 19.75
C ASP A 105 0.41 -7.51 20.84
N ARG A 106 0.67 -7.94 22.07
CA ARG A 106 -0.23 -7.77 23.23
C ARG A 106 -0.16 -6.39 23.85
#